data_AF-A0A218PN22-F1
#
_entry.id   AF-A0A218PN22-F1
#
_cell.length_a   1.000
_cell.length_b   1.000
_cell.length_c   1.000
_cell.angle_alpha   90.00
_cell.angle_beta   90.00
_cell.angle_gamma   90.00
#
_symmetry.space_group_name_H-M   'P 1'
#
loop_
_entity.id
_entity.type
_entity.pdbx_description
1 polymer ?
#
loop_
_entity_poly.entity_id
_entity_poly.type
_entity_poly.pdbx_seq_one_letter_code
_entity_poly.pdbx_strand_id
1 'polypeptide(L)'
;MDFETNVAISAGLMVAAFVLDWPRAIVGVAFGVLGRFLPYATIVVPLGVVLISIGGEFVYPLLGRTESPSLWSFAIGLFSVAATASNLYITIRNLKDRL
;
A
#
# COMPACT_ATOMS: atom_id res chain seq x y z
N MET A 1 23.61 1.85 0.45
CA MET A 1 22.89 0.75 -0.21
C MET A 1 22.79 1.08 -1.68
N ASP A 2 23.24 0.18 -2.53
CA ASP A 2 23.20 0.36 -3.98
C ASP A 2 21.76 0.41 -4.49
N PHE A 3 21.55 1.09 -5.63
CA PHE A 3 20.23 1.28 -6.24
C PHE A 3 19.50 -0.04 -6.47
N GLU A 4 20.22 -1.05 -6.96
CA GLU A 4 19.72 -2.40 -7.23
C GLU A 4 19.18 -3.08 -5.99
N THR A 5 19.88 -2.95 -4.85
CA THR A 5 19.44 -3.51 -3.56
C THR A 5 18.15 -2.86 -3.08
N ASN A 6 18.01 -1.54 -3.21
CA ASN A 6 16.79 -0.84 -2.82
C ASN A 6 15.59 -1.24 -3.71
N VAL A 7 15.81 -1.41 -5.01
CA VAL A 7 14.79 -1.89 -5.94
C VAL A 7 14.37 -3.32 -5.61
N ALA A 8 15.33 -4.21 -5.34
CA ALA A 8 15.05 -5.60 -4.96
C ALA A 8 14.24 -5.70 -3.66
N ILE A 9 14.58 -4.89 -2.65
CA ILE A 9 13.82 -4.82 -1.38
C ILE A 9 12.40 -4.30 -1.65
N SER A 10 12.26 -3.22 -2.42
CA SER A 10 10.95 -2.64 -2.74
C SER A 10 10.05 -3.64 -3.47
N ALA A 11 10.59 -4.32 -4.49
CA ALA A 11 9.88 -5.37 -5.22
C ALA A 11 9.51 -6.55 -4.30
N GLY A 12 10.43 -7.00 -3.44
CA GLY A 12 10.17 -8.06 -2.47
C GLY A 12 9.04 -7.72 -1.49
N LEU A 13 9.02 -6.49 -0.97
CA LEU A 13 7.95 -6.00 -0.10
C LEU A 13 6.60 -5.92 -0.84
N MET A 14 6.61 -5.50 -2.11
CA MET A 14 5.41 -5.46 -2.93
C MET A 14 4.86 -6.87 -3.18
N VAL A 15 5.72 -7.84 -3.51
CA VAL A 15 5.31 -9.24 -3.68
C VAL A 15 4.75 -9.81 -2.37
N ALA A 16 5.41 -9.56 -1.24
CA ALA A 16 4.93 -9.98 0.07
C ALA A 16 3.54 -9.41 0.37
N ALA A 17 3.30 -8.13 0.06
CA ALA A 17 1.98 -7.50 0.20
C ALA A 17 0.88 -8.23 -0.60
N PHE A 18 1.17 -8.59 -1.85
CA PHE A 18 0.22 -9.35 -2.67
C PHE A 18 -0.02 -10.77 -2.15
N VAL A 19 1.01 -11.44 -1.63
CA VAL A 19 0.87 -12.79 -1.07
C VAL A 19 0.03 -12.76 0.21
N LEU A 20 0.27 -11.78 1.09
CA LEU A 20 -0.42 -11.67 2.38
C LEU A 20 -1.85 -11.17 2.22
N ASP A 21 -2.07 -10.15 1.38
CA ASP A 21 -3.37 -9.49 1.29
C ASP A 21 -3.61 -8.86 -0.09
N TRP A 22 -3.74 -9.71 -1.11
CA TRP A 22 -3.90 -9.27 -2.50
C TRP A 22 -5.01 -8.23 -2.74
N PRO A 23 -6.21 -8.28 -2.12
CA PRO A 23 -7.24 -7.29 -2.41
C PRO A 23 -6.85 -5.91 -1.88
N ARG A 24 -6.35 -5.80 -0.64
CA ARG A 24 -5.87 -4.52 -0.10
C ARG A 24 -4.60 -4.04 -0.80
N ALA A 25 -3.73 -4.94 -1.24
CA ALA A 25 -2.58 -4.60 -2.07
C ALA A 25 -3.00 -3.94 -3.41
N ILE A 26 -4.05 -4.45 -4.08
CA ILE A 26 -4.61 -3.81 -5.29
C ILE A 26 -5.13 -2.40 -4.98
N VAL A 27 -5.85 -2.23 -3.87
CA VAL A 27 -6.35 -0.91 -3.47
C VAL A 27 -5.20 0.05 -3.19
N GLY A 28 -4.12 -0.42 -2.57
CA GLY A 28 -2.90 0.35 -2.36
C GLY A 28 -2.21 0.75 -3.67
N VAL A 29 -2.11 -0.15 -4.66
CA VAL A 29 -1.61 0.19 -6.01
C VAL A 29 -2.47 1.29 -6.64
N ALA A 30 -3.79 1.12 -6.66
CA ALA A 30 -4.71 2.11 -7.23
C ALA A 30 -4.55 3.47 -6.55
N PHE A 31 -4.45 3.48 -5.21
CA PHE A 31 -4.23 4.70 -4.45
C PHE A 31 -2.86 5.34 -4.72
N GLY A 32 -1.80 4.55 -4.85
CA GLY A 32 -0.47 5.04 -5.25
C GLY A 32 -0.47 5.70 -6.63
N VAL A 33 -1.20 5.14 -7.60
CA VAL A 33 -1.39 5.76 -8.93
C VAL A 33 -2.14 7.08 -8.81
N LEU A 34 -3.23 7.12 -8.04
CA LEU A 34 -4.02 8.33 -7.84
C LEU A 34 -3.26 9.41 -7.07
N GLY A 35 -2.34 9.01 -6.19
CA GLY A 35 -1.48 9.88 -5.41
C GLY A 35 -0.67 10.88 -6.26
N ARG A 36 -0.43 10.59 -7.55
CA ARG A 36 0.23 11.53 -8.48
C ARG A 36 -0.56 12.81 -8.74
N PHE A 37 -1.87 12.77 -8.52
CA PHE A 37 -2.79 13.88 -8.74
C PHE A 37 -3.15 14.62 -7.45
N LEU A 38 -2.77 14.08 -6.29
CA LEU A 38 -3.17 14.62 -5.01
C LEU A 38 -2.15 15.67 -4.53
N PRO A 39 -2.59 16.88 -4.16
CA PRO A 39 -1.71 17.83 -3.49
C PRO A 39 -1.32 17.27 -2.12
N TYR A 40 -0.09 17.58 -1.66
CA TYR A 40 0.43 17.12 -0.36
C TYR A 40 0.46 15.59 -0.21
N ALA A 41 0.84 14.86 -1.27
CA ALA A 41 0.89 13.40 -1.26
C ALA A 41 1.75 12.80 -0.13
N THR A 42 2.71 13.54 0.43
CA THR A 42 3.46 13.14 1.64
C THR A 42 2.59 12.98 2.90
N ILE A 43 1.43 13.64 2.96
CA ILE A 43 0.45 13.51 4.06
C ILE A 43 -0.72 12.63 3.61
N VAL A 44 -1.20 12.84 2.38
CA VAL A 44 -2.37 12.14 1.86
C VAL A 44 -2.10 10.64 1.72
N VAL A 45 -0.89 10.23 1.28
CA VAL A 45 -0.57 8.81 1.11
C VAL A 45 -0.59 8.05 2.45
N PRO A 46 0.13 8.48 3.51
CA PRO A 46 0.05 7.82 4.82
C PRO A 46 -1.38 7.77 5.38
N LEU A 47 -2.14 8.86 5.28
CA LEU A 47 -3.51 8.90 5.79
C LEU A 47 -4.42 7.93 5.04
N GLY A 48 -4.35 7.93 3.70
CA GLY A 48 -5.15 7.03 2.87
C GLY A 48 -4.81 5.57 3.12
N VAL A 49 -3.53 5.23 3.31
CA VAL A 49 -3.10 3.87 3.68
C VAL A 49 -3.81 3.40 4.96
N VAL A 50 -3.85 4.23 6.00
CA VAL A 50 -4.55 3.92 7.26
C VAL A 50 -6.04 3.76 7.01
N LEU A 51 -6.68 4.70 6.31
CA LEU A 51 -8.12 4.68 6.05
C LEU A 51 -8.56 3.46 5.23
N ILE A 52 -7.79 3.10 4.20
CA ILE A 52 -8.03 1.90 3.39
C ILE A 52 -7.93 0.64 4.26
N SER A 53 -6.93 0.59 5.15
CA SER A 53 -6.72 -0.56 6.04
C SER A 53 -7.86 -0.71 7.06
N ILE A 54 -8.31 0.41 7.64
CA ILE A 54 -9.49 0.45 8.51
C ILE A 54 -10.73 -0.02 7.74
N GLY A 55 -10.97 0.54 6.54
CA GLY A 55 -12.11 0.14 5.71
C GLY A 55 -12.09 -1.36 5.39
N GLY A 56 -10.91 -1.89 5.09
CA GLY A 56 -10.70 -3.32 4.90
C GLY A 56 -11.10 -4.16 6.10
N GLU A 57 -10.85 -3.71 7.33
CA GLU A 57 -11.22 -4.46 8.55
C GLU A 57 -12.73 -4.61 8.72
N PHE A 58 -13.50 -3.62 8.29
CA PHE A 58 -14.95 -3.68 8.35
C PHE A 58 -15.56 -4.39 7.14
N VAL A 59 -14.91 -4.33 5.97
CA VAL A 59 -15.39 -4.96 4.73
C VAL A 59 -15.07 -6.46 4.68
N TYR A 60 -13.92 -6.89 5.19
CA TYR A 60 -13.47 -8.29 5.08
C TYR A 60 -14.39 -9.30 5.76
N PRO A 61 -14.95 -9.02 6.95
CA PRO A 61 -15.96 -9.88 7.57
C PRO A 61 -17.24 -9.98 6.74
N LEU A 62 -17.67 -8.88 6.13
CA LEU A 62 -18.87 -8.85 5.27
C LEU A 62 -18.72 -9.69 4.00
N LEU A 63 -17.47 -9.89 3.56
CA LEU A 63 -17.11 -10.71 2.40
C LEU A 63 -16.69 -12.14 2.77
N GLY A 64 -16.76 -12.51 4.06
CA GLY A 64 -16.32 -13.83 4.55
C GLY A 64 -14.82 -14.09 4.45
N ARG A 65 -13.98 -13.05 4.31
CA ARG A 65 -12.51 -13.20 4.28
C ARG A 65 -11.90 -13.31 5.67
N THR A 66 -12.56 -12.74 6.68
CA THR A 66 -12.16 -12.81 8.09
C THR A 66 -13.40 -13.05 8.95
N GLU A 67 -13.22 -13.61 10.14
CA GLU A 67 -14.35 -13.84 11.07
C GLU A 67 -14.79 -12.56 11.78
N SER A 68 -13.83 -11.69 12.13
CA SER A 68 -14.08 -10.41 12.79
C SER A 68 -12.92 -9.43 12.55
N PRO A 69 -13.13 -8.12 12.76
CA PRO A 69 -12.05 -7.14 12.77
C PRO A 69 -11.00 -7.48 13.82
N SER A 70 -9.72 -7.45 13.45
CA SER A 70 -8.62 -7.76 14.38
C SER A 70 -7.40 -6.90 14.12
N LEU A 71 -6.62 -6.64 15.18
CA LEU A 71 -5.38 -5.87 15.06
C LEU A 71 -4.36 -6.54 14.12
N TRP A 72 -4.35 -7.88 14.04
CA TRP A 72 -3.46 -8.60 13.13
C TRP A 72 -3.86 -8.43 11.68
N SER A 73 -5.15 -8.60 11.37
CA SER A 73 -5.68 -8.35 10.03
C SER A 73 -5.47 -6.87 9.63
N PHE A 74 -5.65 -5.94 10.57
CA PHE A 74 -5.36 -4.52 10.34
C PHE A 74 -3.88 -4.28 10.03
N ALA A 75 -2.95 -4.87 10.79
CA ALA A 75 -1.51 -4.71 10.57
C ALA A 75 -1.07 -5.29 9.23
N ILE A 76 -1.61 -6.44 8.83
CA ILE A 76 -1.36 -7.04 7.51
C ILE A 76 -1.91 -6.14 6.39
N GLY A 77 -3.11 -5.59 6.57
CA GLY A 77 -3.69 -4.63 5.64
C GLY A 77 -2.83 -3.37 5.52
N LEU A 78 -2.43 -2.81 6.65
CA LEU A 78 -1.61 -1.61 6.73
C LEU A 78 -0.28 -1.82 6.01
N PHE A 79 0.39 -2.94 6.27
CA PHE A 79 1.60 -3.33 5.54
C PHE A 79 1.33 -3.43 4.04
N SER A 80 0.28 -4.14 3.63
CA SER A 80 0.03 -4.46 2.23
C SER A 80 -0.34 -3.22 1.40
N VAL A 81 -1.12 -2.31 1.99
CA VAL A 81 -1.48 -1.03 1.37
C VAL A 81 -0.28 -0.09 1.37
N ALA A 82 0.52 -0.03 2.45
CA ALA A 82 1.70 0.83 2.52
C ALA A 82 2.79 0.41 1.52
N ALA A 83 3.09 -0.89 1.47
CA ALA A 83 4.12 -1.48 0.62
C ALA A 83 3.78 -1.39 -0.88
N THR A 84 2.52 -1.15 -1.24
CA THR A 84 2.11 -0.93 -2.63
C THR A 84 1.95 0.57 -2.94
N ALA A 85 1.18 1.30 -2.14
CA ALA A 85 0.91 2.72 -2.38
C ALA A 85 2.18 3.58 -2.27
N SER A 86 2.97 3.40 -1.20
CA SER A 86 4.15 4.22 -0.94
C SER A 86 5.29 3.90 -1.90
N ASN A 87 5.53 2.61 -2.18
CA ASN A 87 6.54 2.19 -3.16
C ASN A 87 6.24 2.76 -4.55
N LEU A 88 4.98 2.71 -4.98
CA LEU A 88 4.59 3.23 -6.27
C LEU A 88 4.69 4.76 -6.33
N TYR A 89 4.22 5.46 -5.29
CA TYR A 89 4.33 6.91 -5.19
C TYR A 89 5.79 7.40 -5.23
N ILE A 90 6.68 6.76 -4.46
CA ILE A 90 8.12 7.11 -4.43
C ILE A 90 8.76 6.86 -5.79
N THR A 91 8.47 5.71 -6.41
CA THR A 91 8.97 5.37 -7.75
C THR A 91 8.55 6.42 -8.78
N ILE A 92 7.27 6.80 -8.80
CA ILE A 92 6.73 7.81 -9.72
C ILE A 92 7.39 9.18 -9.49
N ARG A 93 7.53 9.60 -8.23
CA ARG A 93 8.19 10.87 -7.89
C ARG A 93 9.64 10.90 -8.37
N ASN A 94 10.40 9.84 -8.08
CA ASN A 94 11.80 9.74 -8.48
C ASN A 94 11.99 9.71 -10.00
N LEU A 95 11.05 9.14 -10.75
CA LEU A 95 11.07 9.17 -12.21
C LEU A 95 10.78 10.58 -12.76
N LYS A 96 9.82 11.30 -12.16
CA LYS A 96 9.48 12.67 -12.56
C LYS A 96 10.63 13.65 -12.33
N ASP A 97 11.38 13.49 -11.24
CA ASP A 97 12.53 14.36 -10.93
C ASP A 97 13.75 14.12 -11.86
N ARG A 98 13.73 13.07 -12.69
CA ARG A 98 14.82 12.69 -13.62
C ARG A 98 14.55 13.04 -15.09
N LEU A 99 13.34 13.49 -15.43
CA LEU A 99 12.91 13.88 -16.78
C LEU A 99 12.83 15.40 -16.91
#